data_AF-D9WVA3-F1
#
_entry.id   AF-D9WVA3-F1
#
_cell.length_a   1.000
_cell.length_b   1.000
_cell.length_c   1.000
_cell.angle_alpha   90.00
_cell.angle_beta   90.00
_cell.angle_gamma   90.00
#
_symmetry.space_group_name_H-M   'P 1'
#
loop_
_entity.id
_entity.type
_entity.pdbx_description
1 polymer ?
#
loop_
_entity_poly.entity_id
_entity_poly.type
_entity_poly.pdbx_seq_one_letter_code
_entity_poly.pdbx_strand_id
1 'polypeptide(L)'
;MQLVYDTAQKHGVPHTVAAELLAHSRPCIYLLEFDDLSSAHRETARPAARTGGLPSLPDDADWLDGMEPLVLTVDCVSPLHEVLPIELPMATCSSS
;
A
#
# COMPACT_ATOMS: atom_id res chain seq x y z
N MET A 1 -0.62 1.05 -16.34
CA MET A 1 -0.22 -0.18 -17.09
C MET A 1 0.65 0.10 -18.32
N GLN A 2 0.60 1.29 -18.93
CA GLN A 2 1.41 1.66 -20.09
C GLN A 2 2.93 1.41 -19.89
N LEU A 3 3.44 1.71 -18.70
CA LEU A 3 4.85 1.49 -18.33
C LEU A 3 5.35 0.06 -18.61
N VAL A 4 4.52 -0.96 -18.37
CA VAL A 4 4.90 -2.36 -18.57
C VAL A 4 5.02 -2.67 -20.07
N TYR A 5 4.10 -2.17 -20.89
CA TYR A 5 4.17 -2.34 -22.35
C TYR A 5 5.36 -1.59 -22.95
N ASP A 6 5.62 -0.35 -22.52
CA ASP A 6 6.76 0.44 -22.99
C ASP A 6 8.10 -0.24 -22.64
N THR A 7 8.18 -0.79 -21.42
CA THR A 7 9.34 -1.56 -20.95
C THR A 7 9.52 -2.85 -21.75
N ALA A 8 8.44 -3.61 -21.96
CA ALA A 8 8.47 -4.83 -22.75
C ALA A 8 8.99 -4.56 -24.18
N GLN A 9 8.48 -3.52 -24.83
CA GLN A 9 8.93 -3.10 -26.15
C GLN A 9 10.42 -2.74 -26.16
N LYS A 10 10.88 -1.95 -25.18
CA LYS A 10 12.30 -1.58 -25.06
C LYS A 10 13.24 -2.79 -24.97
N HIS A 11 12.77 -3.87 -24.37
CA HIS A 11 13.54 -5.10 -24.19
C HIS A 11 13.25 -6.18 -25.25
N GLY A 12 12.49 -5.86 -26.31
CA GLY A 12 12.16 -6.79 -27.38
C GLY A 12 11.19 -7.91 -26.98
N VAL A 13 10.49 -7.75 -25.85
CA VAL A 13 9.45 -8.68 -25.40
C VAL A 13 8.20 -8.47 -26.27
N PRO A 14 7.68 -9.52 -26.92
CA PRO A 14 6.47 -9.41 -27.72
C PRO A 14 5.27 -8.91 -26.90
N HIS A 15 4.44 -8.09 -27.52
CA HIS A 15 3.26 -7.51 -26.88
C HIS A 15 2.34 -8.58 -26.26
N THR A 16 2.14 -9.71 -26.94
CA THR A 16 1.31 -10.82 -26.45
C THR A 16 1.82 -11.42 -25.15
N VAL A 17 3.15 -11.51 -24.97
CA VAL A 17 3.77 -12.00 -23.73
C VAL A 17 3.56 -11.00 -22.59
N ALA A 18 3.74 -9.70 -22.87
CA ALA A 18 3.48 -8.65 -21.88
C ALA A 18 2.00 -8.59 -21.48
N ALA A 19 1.08 -8.75 -22.44
CA ALA A 19 -0.36 -8.78 -22.20
C ALA A 19 -0.75 -9.99 -21.34
N GLU A 20 -0.23 -11.17 -21.63
CA GLU A 20 -0.50 -12.38 -20.84
C GLU A 20 0.05 -12.24 -19.41
N LEU A 21 1.28 -11.72 -19.25
CA LEU A 21 1.86 -11.45 -17.94
C LEU A 21 0.95 -10.52 -17.12
N LEU A 22 0.47 -9.45 -17.73
CA LEU A 22 -0.42 -8.48 -17.07
C LEU A 22 -1.78 -9.08 -16.74
N ALA A 23 -2.33 -9.93 -17.61
CA ALA A 23 -3.61 -10.60 -17.39
C ALA A 23 -3.59 -11.50 -16.15
N HIS A 24 -2.44 -12.11 -15.84
CA HIS A 24 -2.27 -12.95 -14.65
C HIS A 24 -1.64 -12.21 -13.46
N SER A 25 -1.28 -10.94 -13.62
CA SER A 25 -0.72 -10.12 -12.55
C SER A 25 -1.84 -9.58 -11.67
N ARG A 26 -1.60 -9.60 -10.35
CA ARG A 26 -2.48 -8.92 -9.40
C ARG A 26 -1.92 -7.54 -9.07
N PRO A 27 -2.74 -6.48 -9.04
CA PRO A 27 -2.32 -5.21 -8.49
C PRO A 27 -1.80 -5.40 -7.08
N CYS A 28 -0.63 -4.86 -6.81
CA CYS A 28 0.03 -4.91 -5.52
C CYS A 28 0.59 -3.54 -5.18
N ILE A 29 0.71 -3.27 -3.89
CA ILE A 29 1.33 -2.03 -3.40
C ILE A 29 2.61 -2.41 -2.69
N TYR A 30 3.68 -1.77 -3.11
CA TYR A 30 5.00 -1.93 -2.51
C TYR A 30 5.19 -0.81 -1.50
N LEU A 31 5.33 -1.18 -0.23
CA LEU A 31 5.65 -0.24 0.84
C LEU A 31 7.16 -0.04 0.87
N LEU A 32 7.59 1.21 0.89
CA LEU A 32 8.97 1.63 1.07
C LEU A 32 9.16 2.20 2.48
N GLU A 33 10.34 2.02 3.05
CA GLU A 33 10.68 2.72 4.28
C GLU A 33 10.66 4.23 4.05
N PHE A 34 10.13 4.97 5.03
CA PHE A 34 10.02 6.43 4.90
C PHE A 34 11.40 7.09 4.72
N ASP A 35 12.44 6.51 5.31
CA ASP A 35 13.81 7.01 5.22
C ASP A 35 14.47 6.78 3.85
N ASP A 36 13.93 5.87 3.03
CA ASP A 36 14.39 5.64 1.66
C ASP A 36 13.82 6.68 0.67
N LEU A 37 12.84 7.49 1.09
CA LEU A 37 12.32 8.58 0.26
C LEU A 37 13.36 9.71 0.13
N SER A 38 13.37 10.39 -1.02
CA SER A 38 14.16 11.63 -1.16
C SER A 38 13.68 12.70 -0.17
N SER A 39 14.55 13.64 0.21
CA SER A 39 14.19 14.72 1.15
C SER A 39 12.96 15.49 0.69
N ALA A 40 12.90 15.84 -0.60
CA ALA A 40 11.75 16.55 -1.19
C ALA A 40 10.44 15.74 -1.10
N HIS A 41 10.50 14.41 -1.21
CA HIS A 41 9.31 13.57 -1.04
C HIS A 41 8.91 13.43 0.43
N ARG A 42 9.86 13.39 1.38
CA ARG A 42 9.56 13.28 2.82
C ARG A 42 8.80 14.48 3.38
N GLU A 43 9.06 15.69 2.89
CA GLU A 43 8.40 16.91 3.37
C GLU A 43 6.87 16.91 3.16
N THR A 44 6.40 16.18 2.14
CA THR A 44 4.98 16.13 1.76
C THR A 44 4.37 14.74 1.89
N ALA A 45 5.17 13.72 2.18
CA ALA A 45 4.72 12.34 2.28
C ALA A 45 3.92 12.12 3.57
N ARG A 46 2.72 11.56 3.41
CA ARG A 46 1.94 10.98 4.50
C ARG A 46 2.21 9.47 4.53
N PRO A 47 2.73 8.90 5.64
CA PRO A 47 2.97 7.46 5.72
C PRO A 47 1.69 6.67 5.48
N ALA A 48 1.71 5.73 4.53
CA ALA A 48 0.58 4.83 4.27
C ALA A 48 0.52 3.66 5.24
N ALA A 49 1.60 3.40 5.99
CA ALA A 49 1.67 2.34 6.96
C ALA A 49 2.69 2.67 8.07
N ARG A 50 2.57 1.98 9.21
CA ARG A 50 3.49 2.04 10.35
C ARG A 50 3.78 0.62 10.83
N THR A 51 5.03 0.34 11.19
CA THR A 51 5.48 -0.94 11.75
C THR A 51 6.24 -0.68 13.05
N GLY A 52 6.20 -1.64 13.98
CA GLY A 52 6.83 -1.51 15.30
C GLY A 52 6.10 -0.56 16.24
N GLY A 53 6.42 -0.67 17.54
CA GLY A 53 5.78 0.10 18.60
C GLY A 53 4.37 -0.39 18.95
N LEU A 54 3.59 0.49 19.58
CA LEU A 54 2.18 0.23 19.89
C LEU A 54 1.29 0.70 18.74
N PRO A 55 0.19 -0.01 18.44
CA PRO A 55 -0.78 0.43 17.45
C PRO A 55 -1.45 1.73 17.88
N SER A 56 -1.82 2.54 16.90
CA SER A 56 -2.72 3.67 17.13
C SER A 56 -4.14 3.12 17.25
N LEU A 57 -4.57 2.84 18.48
CA LEU A 57 -5.93 2.41 18.78
C LEU A 57 -6.81 3.62 19.12
N PRO A 58 -8.14 3.54 18.89
CA PRO A 58 -9.10 4.43 19.51
C PRO A 58 -8.93 4.48 21.04
N ASP A 59 -9.32 5.60 21.66
CA ASP A 59 -9.18 5.80 23.11
C ASP A 59 -9.93 4.76 23.95
N ASP A 60 -10.96 4.13 23.38
CA ASP A 60 -11.83 3.12 24.00
C ASP A 60 -11.43 1.67 23.65
N ALA A 61 -10.38 1.48 22.86
CA ALA A 61 -9.93 0.17 22.40
C ALA A 61 -8.68 -0.29 23.14
N ASP A 62 -8.80 -1.41 23.86
CA ASP A 62 -7.67 -2.05 24.52
C ASP A 62 -6.82 -2.85 23.51
N TRP A 63 -5.49 -2.76 23.69
CA TRP A 63 -4.58 -3.67 23.02
C TRP A 63 -4.61 -5.03 23.73
N LEU A 64 -4.87 -6.10 22.98
CA LEU A 64 -4.94 -7.44 23.56
C LEU A 64 -3.55 -7.92 24.00
N ASP A 65 -3.43 -8.33 25.26
CA ASP A 65 -2.21 -8.93 25.81
C ASP A 65 -1.70 -10.08 24.93
N GLY A 66 -0.40 -10.07 24.62
CA GLY A 66 0.25 -11.10 23.81
C GLY A 66 0.25 -10.86 22.29
N MET A 67 -0.28 -9.72 21.83
CA MET A 67 -0.24 -9.32 20.40
C MET A 67 1.03 -8.55 20.00
N GLU A 68 2.02 -8.47 20.88
CA GLU A 68 3.28 -7.76 20.64
C GLU A 68 4.33 -8.67 19.98
N PRO A 69 5.13 -8.13 19.03
CA PRO A 69 5.15 -6.74 18.57
C PRO A 69 4.10 -6.43 17.49
N LEU A 70 3.63 -5.18 17.43
CA LEU A 70 2.85 -4.70 16.29
C LEU A 70 3.61 -4.94 14.98
N VAL A 71 3.04 -5.77 14.11
CA VAL A 71 3.66 -6.08 12.82
C VAL A 71 3.46 -4.93 11.82
N LEU A 72 2.22 -4.49 11.58
CA LEU A 72 1.91 -3.47 10.59
C LEU A 72 0.51 -2.89 10.81
N THR A 73 0.39 -1.56 10.77
CA THR A 73 -0.88 -0.85 10.57
C THR A 73 -0.83 -0.17 9.20
N VAL A 74 -1.88 -0.32 8.39
CA VAL A 74 -2.01 0.32 7.07
C VAL A 74 -3.19 1.29 7.10
N ASP A 75 -2.99 2.51 6.61
CA ASP A 75 -4.05 3.50 6.46
C ASP A 75 -4.81 3.27 5.15
N CYS A 76 -5.95 2.57 5.25
CA CYS A 76 -6.83 2.24 4.14
C CYS A 76 -7.56 3.45 3.52
N VAL A 77 -7.60 4.62 4.18
CA VAL A 77 -8.31 5.83 3.67
C VAL A 77 -7.47 6.56 2.60
N SER A 78 -6.18 6.23 2.50
CA SER A 78 -5.28 6.63 1.41
C SER A 78 -5.78 6.06 0.06
N PRO A 79 -5.31 6.51 -1.14
CA PRO A 79 -5.87 6.09 -2.45
C PRO A 79 -5.63 4.60 -2.81
N LEU A 80 -5.29 3.76 -1.81
CA LEU A 80 -5.24 2.32 -1.88
C LEU A 80 -6.54 1.71 -2.44
N HIS A 81 -7.70 2.31 -2.15
CA HIS A 81 -8.99 1.91 -2.72
C HIS A 81 -9.06 2.05 -4.24
N GLU A 82 -8.39 3.04 -4.83
CA GLU A 82 -8.41 3.26 -6.28
C GLU A 82 -7.44 2.32 -7.03
N VAL A 83 -6.50 1.70 -6.30
CA VAL A 83 -5.37 0.95 -6.88
C VAL A 83 -5.47 -0.55 -6.60
N LEU A 84 -6.08 -0.97 -5.49
CA LEU A 84 -6.24 -2.38 -5.14
C LEU A 84 -7.65 -2.89 -5.48
N PRO A 85 -7.78 -4.00 -6.24
CA PRO A 85 -9.06 -4.64 -6.52
C PRO A 85 -9.48 -5.54 -5.36
N ILE A 86 -9.40 -5.03 -4.13
CA ILE A 86 -9.90 -5.69 -2.93
C ILE A 86 -10.87 -4.74 -2.24
N GLU A 87 -11.96 -5.29 -1.70
CA GLU A 87 -12.82 -4.52 -0.81
C GLU A 87 -12.05 -4.26 0.48
N LEU A 88 -11.54 -3.04 0.62
CA LEU A 88 -11.02 -2.57 1.89
C LEU A 88 -12.20 -2.19 2.80
N PRO A 89 -12.17 -2.58 4.09
CA PRO A 89 -13.22 -2.20 5.01
C PRO A 89 -13.29 -0.67 5.10
N MET A 90 -14.41 -0.09 4.67
CA MET A 90 -14.63 1.34 4.86
C MET A 90 -14.88 1.60 6.34
N ALA A 91 -14.00 2.39 6.96
CA ALA A 91 -14.26 2.89 8.30
C ALA A 91 -15.43 3.87 8.23
N THR A 92 -16.59 3.51 8.78
CA THR A 92 -17.61 4.50 9.13
C THR A 92 -17.11 5.24 10.35
N CYS A 93 -16.33 6.31 10.15
CA CYS A 93 -16.03 7.24 11.24
C CYS A 93 -17.35 7.89 11.67
N SER A 94 -17.95 7.37 12.74
CA SER A 94 -19.04 8.06 13.43
C SER A 94 -18.41 9.20 14.21
N SER A 95 -18.45 10.40 13.64
CA SER A 95 -18.05 11.62 14.31
C SER A 95 -18.80 11.73 15.64
N SER A 96 -18.09 11.61 16.76
CA SER A 96 -18.55 12.06 18.08
C SER A 96 -17.81 13.33 18.45
#